data_AF-W5WA28-F1
#
_entry.id   AF-W5WA28-F1
#
_cell.length_a   1.000
_cell.length_b   1.000
_cell.length_c   1.000
_cell.angle_alpha   90.00
_cell.angle_beta   90.00
_cell.angle_gamma   90.00
#
_symmetry.space_group_name_H-M   'P 1'
#
loop_
_entity.id
_entity.type
_entity.pdbx_description
1 polymer ?
#
loop_
_entity_poly.entity_id
_entity_poly.type
_entity_poly.pdbx_seq_one_letter_code
_entity_poly.pdbx_strand_id
1 'polypeptide(L)'
;MKDVDRLCWAGILLGLAFTMTNVQQFAAAGSPLWSLEWFAAWLLDPMVSLVLLAILRAEQVAARRGIRMGGWVRTAKWFTLGATYVMNTWGAFAVASPALVVLHSVPPLVVFVAAEAVTELRDKLGTVFTNASAGAERPPARRTSFADYLAVARAARTPDVTVTPAWVREVTGCSRGLSPRLAATLRAER
;
A
#
# COMPACT_ATOMS: atom_id res chain seq x y z
N MET A 1 -4.30 -13.88 -1.20
CA MET A 1 -3.31 -12.76 -1.09
C MET A 1 -3.09 -12.32 0.35
N LYS A 2 -4.14 -12.09 1.15
CA LYS A 2 -4.01 -11.76 2.59
C LYS A 2 -3.19 -12.80 3.37
N ASP A 3 -3.34 -14.08 3.07
CA ASP A 3 -2.61 -15.14 3.78
C ASP A 3 -1.12 -15.23 3.39
N VAL A 4 -0.79 -14.94 2.13
CA VAL A 4 0.61 -14.85 1.66
C VAL A 4 1.32 -13.65 2.28
N ASP A 5 0.64 -12.50 2.35
CA ASP A 5 1.16 -11.30 3.01
C ASP A 5 1.39 -11.55 4.51
N ARG A 6 0.46 -12.22 5.20
CA ARG A 6 0.62 -12.61 6.61
C ARG A 6 1.81 -13.54 6.84
N LEU A 7 1.98 -14.57 6.00
CA LEU A 7 3.11 -15.49 6.09
C LEU A 7 4.45 -14.78 5.85
N CYS A 8 4.49 -13.86 4.88
CA CYS A 8 5.68 -13.07 4.59
C CYS A 8 6.03 -12.15 5.77
N TRP A 9 5.03 -11.45 6.33
CA TRP A 9 5.21 -10.62 7.51
C TRP A 9 5.59 -11.43 8.75
N ALA A 10 5.00 -12.61 8.95
CA ALA A 10 5.37 -13.50 10.04
C ALA A 10 6.83 -13.95 9.92
N GLY A 11 7.28 -14.34 8.71
CA GLY A 11 8.68 -14.69 8.44
C GLY A 11 9.65 -13.53 8.73
N ILE A 12 9.30 -12.31 8.29
CA ILE A 12 10.09 -11.10 8.57
C ILE A 12 10.16 -10.84 10.09
N LEU A 13 9.04 -10.87 10.79
CA LEU A 13 8.99 -10.63 12.24
C LEU A 13 9.75 -11.69 13.03
N LEU A 14 9.65 -12.97 12.65
CA LEU A 14 10.40 -14.05 13.29
C LEU A 14 11.90 -13.93 13.02
N GLY A 15 12.30 -13.60 11.79
CA GLY A 15 13.70 -13.36 11.45
C GLY A 15 14.30 -12.18 12.20
N LEU A 16 13.55 -11.09 12.34
CA LEU A 16 13.92 -9.91 13.14
C LEU A 16 14.00 -10.23 14.63
N ALA A 17 13.05 -10.99 15.17
CA ALA A 17 13.11 -11.40 16.57
C ALA A 17 14.35 -12.25 16.86
N PHE A 18 14.72 -13.13 15.92
CA PHE A 18 15.92 -13.95 16.02
C PHE A 18 17.21 -13.11 15.97
N THR A 19 17.33 -12.17 15.03
CA THR A 19 18.50 -11.27 14.96
C THR A 19 18.60 -10.41 16.21
N MET A 20 17.46 -9.90 16.69
CA MET A 20 17.36 -9.08 17.89
C MET A 20 17.85 -9.83 19.13
N THR A 21 17.53 -11.11 19.30
CA THR A 21 18.05 -11.92 20.43
C THR A 21 19.57 -12.09 20.39
N ASN A 22 20.17 -12.33 19.22
CA ASN A 22 21.62 -12.50 19.11
C ASN A 22 22.36 -11.19 19.34
N VAL A 23 21.85 -10.09 18.77
CA VAL A 23 22.39 -8.75 18.99
C VAL A 23 22.27 -8.36 20.46
N GLN A 24 21.15 -8.69 21.10
CA GLN A 24 20.96 -8.43 22.52
C GLN A 24 22.00 -9.18 23.36
N GLN A 25 22.23 -10.47 23.10
CA GLN A 25 23.24 -11.24 23.82
C GLN A 25 24.65 -10.67 23.64
N PHE A 26 24.97 -10.24 22.41
CA PHE A 26 26.25 -9.61 22.11
C PHE A 26 26.41 -8.25 22.82
N ALA A 27 25.40 -7.37 22.69
CA ALA A 27 25.44 -6.02 23.23
C ALA A 27 25.30 -5.98 24.76
N ALA A 28 24.59 -6.94 25.35
CA ALA A 28 24.49 -7.06 26.80
C ALA A 28 25.82 -7.55 27.41
N ALA A 29 26.68 -8.28 26.69
CA ALA A 29 28.03 -8.64 27.12
C ALA A 29 28.18 -9.15 28.58
N GLY A 30 27.15 -9.80 29.12
CA GLY A 30 27.12 -10.29 30.51
C GLY A 30 26.54 -9.31 31.55
N SER A 31 25.98 -8.17 31.15
CA SER A 31 25.31 -7.22 32.03
C SER A 31 24.17 -7.87 32.83
N PRO A 32 23.92 -7.42 34.07
CA PRO A 32 22.87 -8.00 34.92
C PRO A 32 21.50 -7.95 34.24
N LEU A 33 20.71 -9.02 34.43
CA LEU A 33 19.31 -9.04 33.99
C LEU A 33 18.57 -7.84 34.60
N TRP A 34 17.70 -7.19 33.81
CA TRP A 34 16.92 -6.01 34.19
C TRP A 34 17.71 -4.70 34.38
N SER A 35 19.00 -4.68 34.07
CA SER A 35 19.78 -3.44 34.02
C SER A 35 19.38 -2.55 32.82
N LEU A 36 19.69 -1.26 32.90
CA LEU A 36 19.49 -0.31 31.80
C LEU A 36 20.24 -0.75 30.53
N GLU A 37 21.43 -1.31 30.66
CA GLU A 37 22.23 -1.84 29.54
C GLU A 37 21.57 -3.06 28.90
N TRP A 38 20.98 -3.96 29.70
CA TRP A 38 20.23 -5.11 29.20
C TRP A 38 19.03 -4.68 28.35
N PHE A 39 18.31 -3.64 28.77
CA PHE A 39 17.23 -3.05 27.98
C PHE A 39 17.73 -2.29 26.75
N ALA A 40 18.82 -1.53 26.87
CA ALA A 40 19.41 -0.80 25.74
C ALA A 40 19.87 -1.75 24.63
N ALA A 41 20.43 -2.92 25.00
CA ALA A 41 20.84 -3.97 24.08
C ALA A 41 19.67 -4.50 23.22
N TRP A 42 18.46 -4.56 23.78
CA TRP A 42 17.26 -4.93 23.02
C TRP A 42 16.88 -3.89 21.97
N LEU A 43 17.18 -2.60 22.17
CA LEU A 43 16.73 -1.53 21.28
C LEU A 43 17.62 -1.36 20.03
N LEU A 44 18.85 -1.86 20.08
CA LEU A 44 19.86 -1.63 19.08
C LEU A 44 19.49 -2.22 17.70
N ASP A 45 19.06 -3.49 17.67
CA ASP A 45 18.68 -4.17 16.42
C ASP A 45 17.38 -3.62 15.79
N PRO A 46 16.30 -3.37 16.56
CA PRO A 46 15.10 -2.70 16.05
C PRO A 46 15.38 -1.32 15.46
N MET A 47 16.25 -0.51 16.08
CA MET A 47 16.59 0.81 15.55
C MET A 47 17.24 0.72 14.16
N VAL A 48 18.23 -0.16 13.99
CA VAL A 48 18.91 -0.35 12.70
C VAL A 48 17.93 -0.86 11.64
N SER A 49 17.09 -1.83 12.01
CA SER A 49 16.06 -2.39 11.13
C SER A 49 15.01 -1.36 10.70
N LEU A 50 14.59 -0.48 11.61
CA LEU A 50 13.66 0.62 11.30
C LEU A 50 14.28 1.66 10.37
N VAL A 51 15.56 1.99 10.57
CA VAL A 51 16.29 2.90 9.69
C VAL A 51 16.39 2.31 8.28
N LEU A 52 16.75 1.02 8.17
CA LEU A 52 16.79 0.32 6.88
C LEU A 52 15.41 0.32 6.21
N LEU A 53 14.35 -0.03 6.94
CA LEU A 53 12.99 -0.05 6.41
C LEU A 53 12.54 1.36 5.97
N ALA A 54 12.94 2.41 6.70
CA ALA A 54 12.68 3.80 6.33
C ALA A 54 13.40 4.20 5.04
N ILE A 55 14.67 3.78 4.86
CA ILE A 55 15.44 4.00 3.63
C ILE A 55 14.77 3.28 2.46
N LEU A 56 14.41 2.01 2.61
CA LEU A 56 13.68 1.25 1.59
C LEU A 56 12.35 1.94 1.25
N ARG A 57 11.63 2.42 2.27
CA ARG A 57 10.36 3.13 2.04
C ARG A 57 10.56 4.46 1.33
N ALA A 58 11.61 5.21 1.65
CA ALA A 58 11.94 6.47 1.02
C ALA A 58 12.28 6.30 -0.46
N GLU A 59 13.03 5.25 -0.83
CA GLU A 59 13.27 4.90 -2.24
C GLU A 59 11.97 4.62 -3.00
N GLN A 60 11.07 3.84 -2.42
CA GLN A 60 9.78 3.52 -3.04
C GLN A 60 8.90 4.76 -3.24
N VAL A 61 8.98 5.74 -2.33
CA VAL A 61 8.27 7.02 -2.48
C VAL A 61 8.92 7.87 -3.58
N ALA A 62 10.25 7.90 -3.65
CA ALA A 62 10.99 8.61 -4.69
C ALA A 62 10.75 8.00 -6.08
N ALA A 63 10.76 6.68 -6.20
CA ALA A 63 10.50 5.94 -7.44
C ALA A 63 9.11 6.24 -8.01
N ARG A 64 8.08 6.29 -7.14
CA ARG A 64 6.72 6.71 -7.52
C ARG A 64 6.62 8.13 -8.06
N ARG A 65 7.54 9.02 -7.66
CA ARG A 65 7.63 10.39 -8.16
C ARG A 65 8.58 10.53 -9.37
N GLY A 66 9.08 9.42 -9.91
CA GLY A 66 10.00 9.41 -11.05
C GLY A 66 11.44 9.79 -10.72
N ILE A 67 11.80 9.89 -9.44
CA ILE A 67 13.15 10.27 -9.00
C ILE A 67 13.99 9.00 -8.86
N ARG A 68 15.02 8.86 -9.70
CA ARG A 68 16.00 7.77 -9.56
C ARG A 68 16.96 8.08 -8.42
N MET A 69 16.89 7.29 -7.35
CA MET A 69 17.85 7.34 -6.26
C MET A 69 19.20 6.80 -6.74
N GLY A 70 20.28 7.55 -6.53
CA GLY A 70 21.62 7.22 -7.00
C GLY A 70 22.33 6.13 -6.18
N GLY A 71 23.59 5.85 -6.53
CA GLY A 71 24.41 4.80 -5.88
C GLY A 71 24.60 4.97 -4.37
N TRP A 72 24.45 6.19 -3.84
CA TRP A 72 24.54 6.47 -2.40
C TRP A 72 23.55 5.65 -1.55
N VAL A 73 22.32 5.46 -2.06
CA VAL A 73 21.31 4.71 -1.30
C VAL A 73 21.63 3.21 -1.30
N ARG A 74 22.18 2.70 -2.41
CA ARG A 74 22.73 1.34 -2.46
C ARG A 74 23.84 1.15 -1.43
N THR A 75 24.77 2.10 -1.32
CA THR A 75 25.82 2.06 -0.29
C THR A 75 25.24 2.05 1.11
N ALA A 76 24.24 2.89 1.41
CA ALA A 76 23.59 2.92 2.72
C ALA A 76 22.91 1.58 3.09
N LYS A 77 22.28 0.90 2.14
CA LYS A 77 21.70 -0.44 2.34
C LYS A 77 22.76 -1.49 2.63
N TRP A 78 23.82 -1.53 1.84
CA TRP A 78 24.90 -2.49 2.05
C TRP A 78 25.63 -2.25 3.38
N PHE A 79 25.78 -0.98 3.77
CA PHE A 79 26.36 -0.62 5.07
C PHE A 79 25.49 -1.12 6.23
N THR A 80 24.18 -0.85 6.20
CA THR A 80 23.25 -1.31 7.25
C THR A 80 23.11 -2.82 7.31
N LEU A 81 23.05 -3.49 6.15
CA LEU A 81 23.08 -4.96 6.08
C LEU A 81 24.40 -5.52 6.62
N GLY A 82 25.53 -4.92 6.25
CA GLY A 82 26.86 -5.31 6.73
C GLY A 82 27.00 -5.17 8.24
N ALA A 83 26.54 -4.06 8.82
CA ALA A 83 26.54 -3.85 10.26
C ALA A 83 25.73 -4.94 10.99
N THR A 84 24.51 -5.23 10.51
CA THR A 84 23.64 -6.28 11.07
C THR A 84 24.29 -7.66 10.94
N TYR A 85 24.85 -7.97 9.76
CA TYR A 85 25.56 -9.22 9.50
C TYR A 85 26.72 -9.42 10.46
N VAL A 86 27.58 -8.39 10.63
CA VAL A 86 28.73 -8.45 11.53
C VAL A 86 28.28 -8.70 12.95
N MET A 87 27.28 -7.97 13.45
CA MET A 87 26.77 -8.14 14.81
C MET A 87 26.20 -9.55 15.03
N ASN A 88 25.49 -10.11 14.05
CA ASN A 88 24.89 -11.44 14.18
C ASN A 88 25.94 -12.57 14.09
N THR A 89 27.02 -12.38 13.32
CA THR A 89 28.03 -13.42 13.07
C THR A 89 29.30 -13.27 13.92
N TRP A 90 29.47 -12.17 14.66
CA TRP A 90 30.69 -11.87 15.43
C TRP A 90 31.07 -12.98 16.42
N GLY A 91 30.10 -13.49 17.18
CA GLY A 91 30.34 -14.60 18.11
C GLY A 91 30.83 -15.87 17.41
N ALA A 92 30.34 -16.13 16.20
CA ALA A 92 30.76 -17.27 15.39
C ALA A 92 32.19 -17.13 14.84
N PHE A 93 32.59 -15.90 14.49
CA PHE A 93 33.97 -15.59 14.13
C PHE A 93 34.92 -15.72 15.33
N ALA A 94 34.48 -15.30 16.53
CA ALA A 94 35.27 -15.43 17.75
C ALA A 94 35.58 -16.89 18.13
N VAL A 95 34.68 -17.82 17.81
CA VAL A 95 34.87 -19.27 18.01
C VAL A 95 35.33 -20.03 16.75
N ALA A 96 35.67 -19.30 15.68
CA ALA A 96 36.13 -19.83 14.39
C ALA A 96 35.25 -20.97 13.82
N SER A 97 33.92 -20.91 13.99
CA SER A 97 33.00 -21.96 13.55
C SER A 97 32.24 -21.56 12.28
N PRO A 98 32.54 -22.18 11.12
CA PRO A 98 31.84 -21.89 9.87
C PRO A 98 30.35 -22.20 9.92
N ALA A 99 29.95 -23.23 10.67
CA ALA A 99 28.56 -23.63 10.82
C ALA A 99 27.74 -22.56 11.56
N LEU A 100 28.31 -21.95 12.61
CA LEU A 100 27.67 -20.86 13.34
C LEU A 100 27.62 -19.58 12.49
N VAL A 101 28.63 -19.30 11.67
CA VAL A 101 28.58 -18.16 10.74
C VAL A 101 27.42 -18.32 9.77
N VAL A 102 27.21 -19.51 9.20
CA VAL A 102 26.06 -19.78 8.33
C VAL A 102 24.75 -19.64 9.10
N LEU A 103 24.64 -20.24 10.28
CA LEU A 103 23.41 -20.23 11.08
C LEU A 103 22.97 -18.81 11.46
N HIS A 104 23.91 -17.93 11.80
CA HIS A 104 23.61 -16.55 12.17
C HIS A 104 23.64 -15.57 10.99
N SER A 105 24.07 -15.96 9.79
CA SER A 105 24.00 -15.09 8.60
C SER A 105 22.71 -15.24 7.80
N VAL A 106 22.08 -16.43 7.83
CA VAL A 106 20.85 -16.70 7.07
C VAL A 106 19.71 -15.75 7.47
N PRO A 107 19.41 -15.53 8.77
CA PRO A 107 18.29 -14.67 9.16
C PRO A 107 18.38 -13.21 8.67
N PRO A 108 19.49 -12.46 8.86
CA PRO A 108 19.56 -11.07 8.41
C PRO A 108 19.48 -10.94 6.88
N LEU A 109 20.07 -11.89 6.14
CA LEU A 109 19.97 -11.90 4.67
C LEU A 109 18.53 -12.16 4.20
N VAL A 110 17.85 -13.14 4.79
CA VAL A 110 16.46 -13.47 4.44
C VAL A 110 15.53 -12.30 4.78
N VAL A 111 15.69 -11.66 5.94
CA VAL A 111 14.89 -10.48 6.32
C VAL A 111 15.12 -9.33 5.34
N PHE A 112 16.37 -9.06 4.97
CA PHE A 112 16.69 -8.00 4.01
C PHE A 112 16.03 -8.26 2.64
N VAL A 113 16.19 -9.47 2.10
CA VAL A 113 15.60 -9.85 0.81
C VAL A 113 14.07 -9.84 0.88
N ALA A 114 13.48 -10.35 1.96
CA ALA A 114 12.04 -10.33 2.15
C ALA A 114 11.50 -8.89 2.27
N ALA A 115 12.21 -8.00 2.96
CA ALA A 115 11.84 -6.60 3.06
C ALA A 115 11.87 -5.91 1.69
N GLU A 116 12.92 -6.13 0.87
CA GLU A 116 12.96 -5.61 -0.50
C GLU A 116 11.79 -6.16 -1.34
N ALA A 117 11.58 -7.48 -1.31
CA ALA A 117 10.52 -8.13 -2.08
C ALA A 117 9.12 -7.65 -1.69
N VAL A 118 8.83 -7.49 -0.40
CA VAL A 118 7.55 -6.95 0.09
C VAL A 118 7.36 -5.50 -0.38
N THR A 119 8.41 -4.69 -0.36
CA THR A 119 8.31 -3.31 -0.83
C THR A 119 8.02 -3.21 -2.32
N GLU A 120 8.68 -4.03 -3.14
CA GLU A 120 8.43 -4.10 -4.58
C GLU A 120 7.03 -4.66 -4.91
N LEU A 121 6.61 -5.71 -4.20
CA LEU A 121 5.28 -6.30 -4.36
C LEU A 121 4.19 -5.28 -4.03
N ARG A 122 4.33 -4.52 -2.94
CA ARG A 122 3.39 -3.46 -2.56
C ARG A 122 3.35 -2.34 -3.59
N ASP A 123 4.46 -2.04 -4.25
CA ASP A 123 4.49 -1.04 -5.32
C ASP A 123 3.74 -1.52 -6.56
N LYS A 124 4.03 -2.73 -7.04
CA LYS A 124 3.32 -3.36 -8.17
C LYS A 124 1.82 -3.52 -7.93
N LEU A 125 1.42 -3.86 -6.71
CA LEU A 125 0.00 -3.91 -6.36
C LEU A 125 -0.63 -2.50 -6.39
N GLY A 126 0.06 -1.49 -5.86
CA GLY A 126 -0.41 -0.11 -5.90
C GLY A 126 -0.62 0.40 -7.33
N THR A 127 0.26 0.07 -8.26
CA THR A 127 0.11 0.44 -9.67
C THR A 127 -1.04 -0.30 -10.33
N VAL A 128 -1.22 -1.60 -10.09
CA VAL A 128 -2.36 -2.37 -10.60
C VAL A 128 -3.69 -1.83 -10.06
N PHE A 129 -3.78 -1.50 -8.77
CA PHE A 129 -5.00 -0.90 -8.19
C PHE A 129 -5.27 0.49 -8.75
N THR A 130 -4.25 1.32 -8.93
CA THR A 130 -4.40 2.66 -9.53
C THR A 130 -4.84 2.54 -10.99
N ASN A 131 -4.24 1.63 -11.76
CA ASN A 131 -4.61 1.37 -13.15
C ASN A 131 -5.99 0.73 -13.27
N ALA A 132 -6.39 -0.16 -12.36
CA ALA A 132 -7.72 -0.74 -12.31
C ALA A 132 -8.78 0.31 -11.91
N SER A 133 -8.42 1.27 -11.05
CA SER A 133 -9.31 2.37 -10.66
C SER A 133 -9.40 3.46 -11.74
N ALA A 134 -8.33 3.67 -12.51
CA ALA A 134 -8.30 4.57 -13.67
C ALA A 134 -8.96 3.93 -14.90
N GLY A 135 -8.83 2.61 -15.07
CA GLY A 135 -9.48 1.80 -16.10
C GLY A 135 -10.92 1.42 -15.75
N ALA A 136 -11.34 1.56 -14.49
CA ALA A 136 -12.73 1.79 -14.12
C ALA A 136 -13.12 3.22 -14.50
N GLU A 137 -13.01 3.49 -15.80
CA GLU A 137 -13.58 4.65 -16.44
C GLU A 137 -15.04 4.69 -16.01
N ARG A 138 -15.40 5.70 -15.21
CA ARG A 138 -16.78 5.96 -14.80
C ARG A 138 -17.61 5.82 -16.08
N PRO A 139 -18.61 4.91 -16.13
CA PRO A 139 -19.33 4.65 -17.37
C PRO A 139 -19.70 6.01 -17.97
N PRO A 140 -19.38 6.27 -19.25
CA PRO A 140 -19.53 7.60 -19.83
C PRO A 140 -20.91 8.05 -19.43
N ALA A 141 -20.99 9.16 -18.67
CA ALA A 141 -22.26 9.64 -18.15
C ALA A 141 -23.17 9.75 -19.37
N ARG A 142 -24.07 8.77 -19.53
CA ARG A 142 -24.87 8.64 -20.75
C ARG A 142 -25.60 9.96 -20.81
N ARG A 143 -25.22 10.83 -21.75
CA ARG A 143 -25.88 12.12 -21.93
C ARG A 143 -27.31 11.77 -22.25
N THR A 144 -28.18 11.84 -21.24
CA THR A 144 -29.61 11.60 -21.38
C THR A 144 -30.10 12.59 -22.42
N SER A 145 -30.48 12.06 -23.58
CA SER A 145 -30.91 12.85 -24.70
C SER A 145 -32.31 13.40 -24.42
N PHE A 146 -32.72 14.41 -25.19
CA PHE A 146 -34.09 14.93 -25.12
C PHE A 146 -35.14 13.81 -25.36
N ALA A 147 -34.82 12.85 -26.24
CA ALA A 147 -35.68 11.70 -26.53
C ALA A 147 -35.83 10.76 -25.33
N ASP A 148 -34.75 10.55 -24.56
CA ASP A 148 -34.78 9.71 -23.36
C ASP A 148 -35.71 10.32 -22.29
N TYR A 149 -35.64 11.64 -22.09
CA TYR A 149 -36.55 12.32 -21.16
C TYR A 149 -38.01 12.29 -21.65
N LEU A 150 -38.24 12.38 -22.96
CA LEU A 150 -39.59 12.25 -23.54
C LEU A 150 -40.15 10.85 -23.34
N ALA A 151 -39.35 9.79 -23.52
CA ALA A 151 -39.77 8.42 -23.29
C ALA A 151 -40.20 8.18 -21.84
N VAL A 152 -39.42 8.68 -20.88
CA VAL A 152 -39.76 8.60 -19.45
C VAL A 152 -41.05 9.37 -19.14
N ALA A 153 -41.20 10.60 -19.66
CA ALA A 153 -42.40 11.40 -19.43
C ALA A 153 -43.65 10.79 -20.08
N ARG A 154 -43.54 10.16 -21.25
CA ARG A 154 -44.65 9.42 -21.90
C ARG A 154 -45.06 8.20 -21.07
N ALA A 155 -44.10 7.43 -20.56
CA ALA A 155 -44.37 6.27 -19.72
C ALA A 155 -45.07 6.63 -18.40
N ALA A 156 -44.75 7.80 -17.83
CA ALA A 156 -45.38 8.30 -16.61
C ALA A 156 -46.73 9.02 -16.82
N ARG A 157 -47.14 9.23 -18.08
CA ARG A 157 -48.36 9.99 -18.40
C ARG A 157 -49.59 9.11 -18.23
N THR A 158 -50.52 9.52 -17.37
CA THR A 158 -51.88 8.98 -17.29
C THR A 158 -52.89 9.99 -17.87
N PRO A 159 -54.12 9.56 -18.24
CA PRO A 159 -55.12 10.43 -18.86
C PRO A 159 -55.50 11.65 -18.00
N ASP A 160 -55.46 11.50 -16.67
CA ASP A 160 -55.88 12.51 -15.70
C ASP A 160 -54.78 13.52 -15.35
N VAL A 161 -53.55 13.30 -15.83
CA VAL A 161 -52.40 14.16 -15.48
C VAL A 161 -52.36 15.40 -16.36
N THR A 162 -52.37 16.57 -15.72
CA THR A 162 -52.11 17.84 -16.39
C THR A 162 -50.62 18.00 -16.63
N VAL A 163 -50.19 17.85 -17.89
CA VAL A 163 -48.78 18.01 -18.29
C VAL A 163 -48.31 19.45 -18.04
N THR A 164 -47.50 19.66 -17.01
CA THR A 164 -46.86 20.95 -16.68
C THR A 164 -45.33 20.82 -16.66
N PRO A 165 -44.57 21.92 -16.85
CA PRO A 165 -43.11 21.88 -16.70
C PRO A 165 -42.65 21.42 -15.32
N ALA A 166 -43.43 21.69 -14.26
CA ALA A 166 -43.17 21.20 -12.91
C ALA A 166 -43.29 19.68 -12.84
N TRP A 167 -44.41 19.13 -13.34
CA TRP A 167 -44.63 17.69 -13.42
C TRP A 167 -43.56 16.98 -14.26
N VAL A 168 -43.19 17.54 -15.42
CA VAL A 168 -42.13 16.95 -16.26
C VAL A 168 -40.81 16.86 -15.49
N ARG A 169 -40.45 17.88 -14.70
CA ARG A 169 -39.21 17.84 -13.88
C ARG A 169 -39.29 16.81 -12.77
N GLU A 170 -40.45 16.65 -12.17
CA GLU A 170 -40.68 15.67 -11.11
C GLU A 170 -40.49 14.25 -11.63
N VAL A 171 -41.07 13.92 -12.79
CA VAL A 171 -41.00 12.55 -13.34
C VAL A 171 -39.71 12.24 -14.10
N THR A 172 -39.02 13.24 -14.64
CA THR A 172 -37.81 13.03 -15.47
C THR A 172 -36.50 13.47 -14.83
N GLY A 173 -36.54 14.31 -13.79
CA GLY A 173 -35.34 14.94 -13.21
C GLY A 173 -34.64 15.95 -14.13
N CYS A 174 -35.26 16.34 -15.26
CA CYS A 174 -34.62 17.23 -16.23
C CYS A 174 -34.42 18.67 -15.70
N SER A 175 -33.52 19.42 -16.35
CA SER A 175 -33.19 20.80 -15.95
C SER A 175 -34.36 21.77 -16.17
N ARG A 176 -34.35 22.90 -15.44
CA ARG A 176 -35.36 23.96 -15.56
C ARG A 176 -35.55 24.46 -17.00
N GLY A 177 -34.48 24.50 -17.80
CA GLY A 177 -34.54 24.94 -19.20
C GLY A 177 -35.07 23.89 -20.19
N LEU A 178 -34.97 22.59 -19.87
CA LEU A 178 -35.44 21.51 -20.74
C LEU A 178 -36.94 21.20 -20.53
N SER A 179 -37.39 21.35 -19.28
CA SER A 179 -38.76 21.03 -18.86
C SER A 179 -39.90 21.72 -19.63
N PRO A 180 -39.81 22.99 -20.06
CA PRO A 180 -40.88 23.64 -20.80
C PRO A 180 -40.97 23.10 -22.23
N ARG A 181 -39.84 22.70 -22.82
CA ARG A 181 -39.76 22.14 -24.18
C ARG A 181 -40.38 20.75 -24.21
N LEU A 182 -40.04 19.89 -23.25
CA LEU A 182 -40.66 18.57 -23.10
C LEU A 182 -42.17 18.66 -22.84
N ALA A 183 -42.61 19.57 -21.96
CA ALA A 183 -44.03 19.79 -21.69
C ALA A 183 -44.79 20.27 -22.93
N ALA A 184 -44.19 21.15 -23.75
CA ALA A 184 -44.79 21.60 -25.00
C ALA A 184 -44.94 20.46 -26.01
N THR A 185 -43.90 19.62 -26.18
CA THR A 185 -43.96 18.45 -27.07
C THR A 185 -45.04 17.45 -26.64
N LEU A 186 -45.12 17.12 -25.35
CA LEU A 186 -46.14 16.19 -24.83
C LEU A 186 -47.58 16.72 -24.95
N ARG A 187 -47.78 18.04 -24.92
CA ARG A 187 -49.09 18.67 -25.15
C ARG A 187 -49.49 18.68 -26.62
N ALA A 188 -48.52 18.79 -27.52
CA ALA A 188 -48.74 18.73 -28.97
C ALA A 188 -49.11 17.31 -29.45
N GLU A 189 -48.78 16.28 -28.67
CA GLU A 189 -49.18 14.87 -28.88
C GLU A 189 -50.60 14.56 -28.36
N ARG A 190 -51.43 15.57 -28.08
CA ARG A 190 -52.83 15.39 -27.69
C ARG A 190 -53.72 15.06 -28.88
#